data_AF-A0A3C2AJR9-F1
#
_entry.id   AF-A0A3C2AJR9-F1
#
_cell.length_a   1.000
_cell.length_b   1.000
_cell.length_c   1.000
_cell.angle_alpha   90.00
_cell.angle_beta   90.00
_cell.angle_gamma   90.00
#
_symmetry.space_group_name_H-M   'P 1'
#
loop_
_entity.id
_entity.type
_entity.pdbx_description
1 polymer ?
#
loop_
_entity_poly.entity_id
_entity_poly.type
_entity_poly.pdbx_seq_one_letter_code
_entity_poly.pdbx_strand_id
1 'polypeptide(L)'
;MTKEEISNWFRQLQLHICTELEAEDGKAKFVEDAWERPGGGGGQTRVIQHGNAFEKGGVNFSAVHGELSESMVEALGIKSKEFFATGVSIVIHPINPFVPIIHM
;
A
#
# COMPACT_ATOMS: atom_id res chain seq x y z
N MET A 1 -1.85 6.09 -20.52
CA MET A 1 -1.40 5.52 -19.25
C MET A 1 -1.70 4.03 -19.24
N THR A 2 -0.69 3.18 -19.27
CA THR A 2 -0.83 1.72 -19.14
C THR A 2 -1.00 1.32 -17.67
N LYS A 3 -1.40 0.07 -17.41
CA LYS A 3 -1.50 -0.45 -16.04
C LYS A 3 -0.13 -0.47 -15.33
N GLU A 4 0.94 -0.68 -16.08
CA GLU A 4 2.32 -0.65 -15.59
C GLU A 4 2.75 0.77 -15.21
N GLU A 5 2.39 1.78 -16.02
CA GLU A 5 2.67 3.19 -15.72
C GLU A 5 1.95 3.64 -14.44
N ILE A 6 0.68 3.26 -14.27
CA ILE A 6 -0.11 3.57 -13.06
C ILE A 6 0.46 2.86 -11.83
N SER A 7 0.78 1.57 -11.95
CA SER A 7 1.40 0.77 -10.89
C SER A 7 2.73 1.37 -10.43
N ASN A 8 3.58 1.76 -11.38
CA ASN A 8 4.85 2.41 -11.07
C ASN A 8 4.64 3.75 -10.38
N TRP A 9 3.66 4.54 -10.81
CA TRP A 9 3.35 5.81 -10.16
C TRP A 9 2.93 5.61 -8.69
N PHE A 10 2.07 4.63 -8.40
CA PHE A 10 1.68 4.30 -7.03
C PHE A 10 2.87 3.81 -6.19
N ARG A 11 3.77 3.01 -6.76
CA ARG A 11 5.01 2.61 -6.06
C ARG A 11 5.89 3.81 -5.74
N GLN A 12 6.04 4.77 -6.66
CA GLN A 12 6.79 6.00 -6.40
C GLN A 12 6.11 6.86 -5.32
N LEU A 13 4.77 6.93 -5.31
CA LEU A 13 4.02 7.62 -4.27
C LEU A 13 4.28 7.00 -2.89
N GLN A 14 4.24 5.67 -2.77
CA GLN A 14 4.59 4.98 -1.53
C GLN A 14 6.00 5.34 -1.05
N LEU A 15 6.99 5.29 -1.95
CA LEU A 15 8.38 5.62 -1.64
C LEU A 15 8.55 7.06 -1.18
N HIS A 16 7.88 8.00 -1.86
CA HIS A 16 7.88 9.41 -1.50
C HIS A 16 7.30 9.62 -0.10
N ILE A 17 6.11 9.09 0.18
CA ILE A 17 5.47 9.22 1.50
C ILE A 17 6.33 8.64 2.60
N CYS A 18 6.93 7.46 2.38
CA CYS A 18 7.85 6.87 3.35
C CYS A 18 9.04 7.79 3.63
N THR A 19 9.62 8.38 2.58
CA THR A 19 10.78 9.27 2.70
C THR A 19 10.45 10.51 3.54
N GLU A 20 9.30 11.15 3.27
CA GLU A 20 8.87 12.33 4.02
C GLU A 20 8.55 12.00 5.48
N LEU A 21 7.86 10.88 5.73
CA LEU A 21 7.55 10.44 7.09
C LEU A 21 8.81 10.08 7.88
N GLU A 22 9.80 9.43 7.26
CA GLU A 22 11.07 9.16 7.94
C GLU A 22 11.87 10.44 8.25
N ALA A 23 11.78 11.45 7.38
CA ALA A 23 12.41 12.73 7.61
C ALA A 23 11.76 13.48 8.79
N GLU A 24 10.43 13.45 8.86
CA GLU A 24 9.66 14.03 9.96
C GLU A 24 9.89 13.28 11.29
N ASP A 25 9.97 11.95 11.26
CA ASP A 25 10.25 11.17 12.47
C ASP A 25 11.68 11.37 12.99
N GLY A 26 12.66 11.45 12.08
CA GLY A 26 14.06 11.71 12.40
C GLY A 26 14.79 10.56 13.15
N LYS A 27 14.12 9.45 13.46
CA LYS A 27 14.73 8.29 14.14
C LYS A 27 14.41 6.96 13.45
N ALA A 28 13.13 6.59 13.39
CA ALA A 28 12.73 5.31 12.83
C ALA A 28 12.74 5.34 11.29
N LYS A 29 12.92 4.17 10.70
CA LYS A 29 12.95 3.95 9.25
C LYS A 29 11.94 2.87 8.88
N PHE A 30 11.38 2.96 7.67
CA PHE A 30 10.49 1.92 7.16
C PHE A 30 11.28 0.65 6.84
N VAL A 31 10.80 -0.47 7.35
CA VAL A 31 11.24 -1.81 6.96
C VAL A 31 10.31 -2.30 5.87
N GLU A 32 10.87 -2.72 4.74
CA GLU A 32 10.11 -3.26 3.60
C GLU A 32 10.05 -4.79 3.68
N ASP A 33 8.85 -5.31 3.45
CA ASP A 33 8.56 -6.72 3.24
C ASP A 33 7.90 -6.88 1.86
N ALA A 34 8.65 -7.46 0.92
CA ALA A 34 8.20 -7.70 -0.44
C ALA A 34 7.59 -9.10 -0.53
N TRP A 35 6.42 -9.19 -1.13
CA TRP A 35 5.67 -10.44 -1.20
C TRP A 35 5.00 -10.63 -2.56
N GLU A 36 4.76 -11.90 -2.89
CA GLU A 36 4.07 -12.32 -4.11
C GLU A 36 2.76 -13.03 -3.77
N ARG A 37 1.75 -12.86 -4.61
CA ARG A 37 0.44 -13.47 -4.42
C ARG A 37 0.32 -14.76 -5.24
N PRO A 38 -0.05 -15.90 -4.64
CA PRO A 38 -0.53 -17.05 -5.40
C PRO A 38 -1.73 -16.64 -6.27
N GLY A 39 -1.57 -16.74 -7.59
CA GLY A 39 -2.57 -16.30 -8.57
C GLY A 39 -2.27 -14.97 -9.29
N GLY A 40 -1.15 -14.31 -8.98
CA GLY A 40 -0.61 -13.21 -9.79
C GLY A 40 -0.39 -11.89 -9.04
N GLY A 41 0.73 -11.24 -9.35
CA GLY A 41 1.16 -9.98 -8.76
C GLY A 41 1.71 -10.10 -7.34
N GLY A 42 1.60 -9.03 -6.56
CA GLY A 42 2.16 -8.95 -5.21
C GLY A 42 2.15 -7.53 -4.67
N GLY A 43 3.09 -7.24 -3.77
CA GLY A 43 3.21 -5.92 -3.17
C GLY A 43 4.48 -5.69 -2.36
N GLN A 44 4.60 -4.48 -1.85
CA GLN A 44 5.60 -4.09 -0.87
C GLN A 44 4.88 -3.50 0.32
N THR A 45 4.94 -4.20 1.45
CA THR A 45 4.48 -3.70 2.74
C THR A 45 5.63 -2.94 3.36
N ARG A 46 5.44 -1.69 3.78
CA ARG A 46 6.46 -0.92 4.49
C ARG A 46 5.92 -0.51 5.85
N VAL A 47 6.63 -0.89 6.91
CA VAL A 47 6.22 -0.63 8.31
C VAL A 47 7.28 0.21 9.02
N ILE A 48 6.83 1.24 9.74
CA ILE A 48 7.65 2.05 10.66
C ILE A 48 7.13 1.88 12.08
N GLN A 49 8.03 1.74 13.06
CA GLN A 49 7.66 1.56 14.47
C GLN A 49 8.68 2.20 15.40
N HIS A 50 8.23 2.57 16.60
CA HIS A 50 9.09 3.03 17.70
C HIS A 50 9.93 4.28 17.36
N GLY A 51 9.34 5.17 16.56
CA GLY A 51 9.91 6.45 16.16
C GLY A 51 9.84 7.52 17.25
N ASN A 52 10.15 8.76 16.89
CA ASN A 52 9.95 9.92 17.75
C ASN A 52 8.56 10.55 17.57
N ALA A 53 8.03 10.52 16.34
CA ALA A 53 6.75 11.07 15.98
C ALA A 53 5.69 9.97 15.81
N PHE A 54 6.10 8.82 15.24
CA PHE A 54 5.20 7.72 14.92
C PHE A 54 5.40 6.52 15.85
N GLU A 55 4.32 6.09 16.51
CA GLU A 55 4.32 4.89 17.34
C GLU A 55 4.40 3.65 16.43
N LYS A 56 3.54 3.63 15.42
CA LYS A 56 3.43 2.59 14.40
C LYS A 56 2.78 3.14 13.14
N GLY A 57 3.24 2.71 11.98
CA GLY A 57 2.63 3.08 10.70
C GLY A 57 2.91 2.05 9.62
N GLY A 58 2.03 2.02 8.62
CA GLY A 58 2.15 1.21 7.43
C GLY A 58 1.85 2.04 6.18
N VAL A 59 2.69 1.91 5.16
CA VAL A 59 2.46 2.46 3.83
C VAL A 59 2.64 1.28 2.87
N ASN A 60 1.54 0.76 2.36
CA ASN A 60 1.52 -0.48 1.60
C ASN A 60 1.24 -0.20 0.14
N PHE A 61 1.98 -0.84 -0.74
CA PHE A 61 1.73 -0.84 -2.18
C PHE A 61 1.34 -2.24 -2.63
N SER A 62 0.43 -2.34 -3.58
CA SER A 62 0.08 -3.60 -4.22
C SER A 62 -0.20 -3.40 -5.70
N ALA A 63 0.14 -4.42 -6.48
CA ALA A 63 -0.26 -4.57 -7.88
C ALA A 63 -0.56 -6.05 -8.10
N VAL A 64 -1.85 -6.39 -8.13
CA VAL A 64 -2.34 -7.77 -8.20
C VAL A 64 -3.17 -7.96 -9.46
N HIS A 65 -3.13 -9.18 -9.98
CA HIS A 65 -3.93 -9.58 -11.13
C HIS A 65 -4.33 -11.03 -10.99
N GLY A 66 -5.23 -11.47 -11.86
CA GLY A 66 -5.66 -12.86 -11.94
C GLY A 66 -7.08 -12.97 -12.45
N GLU A 67 -7.72 -14.07 -12.08
CA GLU A 67 -9.12 -14.33 -12.41
C GLU A 67 -10.03 -14.15 -11.18
N LEU A 68 -11.19 -13.56 -11.41
CA LEU A 68 -12.28 -13.43 -10.45
C LEU A 68 -13.05 -14.76 -10.35
N SER A 69 -13.57 -15.06 -9.16
CA SER A 69 -14.46 -16.19 -8.96
C SER A 69 -15.78 -15.97 -9.72
N GLU A 70 -16.46 -17.06 -10.09
CA GLU A 70 -17.75 -16.98 -10.79
C GLU A 70 -18.80 -16.21 -9.99
N SER A 71 -18.83 -16.41 -8.67
CA SER A 71 -19.68 -15.65 -7.75
C SER A 71 -19.42 -14.15 -7.78
N MET A 72 -18.17 -13.72 -7.96
CA MET A 72 -17.80 -12.31 -8.01
C MET A 72 -18.13 -11.68 -9.37
N VAL A 73 -17.95 -12.44 -10.46
CA VAL A 73 -18.36 -12.03 -11.81
C VAL A 73 -19.87 -11.81 -11.88
N GLU A 74 -20.64 -12.74 -11.30
CA GLU A 74 -22.10 -12.63 -11.19
C GLU A 74 -22.52 -11.44 -10.33
N ALA A 75 -21.92 -11.29 -9.14
CA ALA A 75 -22.24 -10.19 -8.23
C ALA A 75 -21.91 -8.80 -8.82
N LEU A 76 -20.84 -8.68 -9.61
CA LEU A 76 -20.44 -7.44 -10.26
C LEU A 76 -21.16 -7.19 -11.60
N GLY A 77 -21.89 -8.19 -12.12
CA GLY A 77 -22.60 -8.09 -13.40
C GLY A 77 -21.67 -7.91 -14.61
N ILE A 78 -20.42 -8.38 -14.51
CA ILE A 78 -19.41 -8.25 -15.57
C ILE A 78 -19.28 -9.55 -16.37
N LYS A 79 -18.70 -9.47 -17.57
CA LYS A 79 -18.45 -10.64 -18.43
C LYS A 79 -16.99 -11.13 -18.38
N SER A 80 -16.07 -10.26 -17.97
CA SER A 80 -14.65 -10.60 -17.86
C SER A 80 -14.38 -11.30 -16.54
N LYS A 81 -13.60 -12.40 -16.60
CA LYS A 81 -13.01 -13.02 -15.42
C LYS A 81 -11.68 -12.37 -15.03
N GLU A 82 -10.98 -11.72 -15.97
CA GLU A 82 -9.67 -11.14 -15.68
C GLU A 82 -9.79 -9.79 -14.95
N PHE A 83 -8.91 -9.57 -13.99
CA PHE A 83 -8.78 -8.29 -13.29
C PHE A 83 -7.32 -7.87 -13.09
N PHE A 84 -7.14 -6.56 -12.91
CA PHE A 84 -5.93 -5.94 -12.39
C PHE A 84 -6.33 -4.88 -11.37
N ALA A 85 -5.66 -4.84 -10.23
CA ALA A 85 -5.85 -3.84 -9.20
C ALA A 85 -4.51 -3.38 -8.64
N THR A 86 -4.32 -2.08 -8.52
CA THR A 86 -3.12 -1.48 -7.92
C THR A 86 -3.47 -0.27 -7.09
N GLY A 87 -2.66 0.03 -6.08
CA GLY A 87 -2.85 1.20 -5.24
C GLY A 87 -1.86 1.27 -4.09
N VAL A 88 -2.03 2.33 -3.30
CA VAL A 88 -1.34 2.53 -2.01
C VAL A 88 -2.39 2.61 -0.91
N SER A 89 -2.14 1.96 0.22
CA SER A 89 -2.96 2.06 1.42
C SER A 89 -2.09 2.43 2.61
N ILE A 90 -2.57 3.36 3.43
CA ILE A 90 -1.75 4.01 4.46
C ILE A 90 -2.51 4.07 5.77
N VAL A 91 -1.82 3.73 6.86
CA VAL A 91 -2.31 3.98 8.22
C VAL A 91 -1.14 4.42 9.08
N ILE A 92 -1.25 5.59 9.73
CA ILE A 92 -0.19 6.12 10.60
C ILE A 92 -0.77 6.44 11.97
N HIS A 93 -0.13 5.93 13.02
CA HIS A 93 -0.42 6.21 14.42
C HIS A 93 0.69 7.06 15.03
N PRO A 94 0.46 8.36 15.24
CA PRO A 94 1.39 9.24 15.96
C PRO A 94 1.48 8.90 17.45
N ILE A 95 2.62 9.22 18.08
CA ILE A 95 2.80 9.11 19.54
C ILE A 95 2.05 10.24 20.26
N ASN A 96 2.07 11.45 19.69
CA ASN A 96 1.45 12.62 20.30
C ASN A 96 -0.08 12.56 20.13
N PRO A 97 -0.87 12.55 21.22
CA PRO A 97 -2.33 12.46 21.15
C PRO A 97 -3.01 13.67 20.48
N PHE A 98 -2.29 14.77 20.29
CA PHE A 98 -2.78 15.94 19.55
C PHE A 98 -2.54 15.86 18.04
N VAL A 99 -1.85 14.82 17.55
CA VAL A 99 -1.67 14.56 16.12
C VAL A 99 -2.62 13.42 15.72
N PRO A 100 -3.49 13.60 14.72
CA PRO A 100 -4.51 12.63 14.38
C PRO A 100 -3.94 11.38 13.70
N ILE A 101 -4.60 10.25 13.92
CA ILE A 101 -4.43 9.04 13.11
C ILE A 101 -4.98 9.33 11.71
N ILE A 102 -4.26 8.91 10.67
CA ILE A 102 -4.72 9.00 9.29
C ILE A 102 -4.91 7.61 8.68
N HIS A 103 -5.88 7.50 7.77
CA HIS A 103 -6.06 6.38 6.87
C HIS A 103 -6.31 6.92 5.45
N MET A 104 -5.61 6.38 4.45
CA MET A 104 -5.78 6.71 3.02
C MET A 104 -5.75 5.45 2.16
#